data_AF-A0A953WLQ4-F1
#
_entry.id   AF-A0A953WLQ4-F1
#
_cell.length_a   1.000
_cell.length_b   1.000
_cell.length_c   1.000
_cell.angle_alpha   90.00
_cell.angle_beta   90.00
_cell.angle_gamma   90.00
#
_symmetry.space_group_name_H-M   'P 1'
#
loop_
_entity.id
_entity.type
_entity.pdbx_description
1 polymer ?
#
loop_
_entity_poly.entity_id
_entity_poly.type
_entity_poly.pdbx_seq_one_letter_code
_entity_poly.pdbx_strand_id
1 'polypeptide(L)'
;MEDVFVPVTLFVVIGGIFLAAYYFSYKKRSIVYDAIKVAIEKTGQVDAALVEAIIRDKIGPNADLRKGILLIAVAAAFVILGYTIDDAEAIGPLMGVASFPGLIGVCYIAFHFFAPRETVV
;
A
#
# COMPACT_ATOMS: atom_id res chain seq x y z
N MET A 1 32.96 11.77 5.08
CA MET A 1 31.72 12.48 4.70
C MET A 1 30.96 11.73 3.62
N GLU A 2 31.63 11.12 2.64
CA GLU A 2 30.99 10.31 1.58
C GLU A 2 30.17 9.12 2.13
N ASP A 3 30.62 8.48 3.22
CA ASP A 3 29.92 7.33 3.83
C ASP A 3 28.52 7.66 4.40
N VAL A 4 28.24 8.94 4.71
CA VAL A 4 26.94 9.39 5.21
C VAL A 4 25.97 9.67 4.07
N PHE A 5 26.47 10.06 2.89
CA PHE A 5 25.61 10.38 1.75
C PHE A 5 24.92 9.15 1.17
N VAL A 6 25.54 7.96 1.26
CA VAL A 6 24.96 6.71 0.76
C VAL A 6 23.64 6.36 1.46
N PRO A 7 23.58 6.21 2.80
CA PRO A 7 22.32 5.92 3.49
C PRO A 7 21.30 7.07 3.34
N VAL A 8 21.74 8.33 3.40
CA VAL A 8 20.84 9.49 3.24
C VAL A 8 20.15 9.48 1.87
N THR A 9 20.90 9.23 0.80
CA THR A 9 20.35 9.18 -0.55
C THR A 9 19.32 8.06 -0.68
N LEU A 10 19.60 6.89 -0.09
CA LEU A 10 18.67 5.76 -0.09
C LEU A 10 17.35 6.10 0.62
N PHE A 11 17.40 6.73 1.79
CA PHE A 11 16.19 7.17 2.50
C PHE A 11 15.43 8.27 1.76
N VAL A 12 16.11 9.21 1.11
CA VAL A 12 15.48 10.25 0.29
C VAL A 12 14.74 9.66 -0.91
N VAL A 13 15.34 8.69 -1.61
CA VAL A 13 14.70 8.01 -2.75
C VAL A 13 13.45 7.26 -2.29
N ILE A 14 13.55 6.49 -1.19
CA ILE A 14 12.41 5.76 -0.63
C ILE A 14 11.30 6.76 -0.24
N GLY A 15 11.62 7.83 0.48
CA GLY A 15 10.69 8.88 0.84
C GLY A 15 10.04 9.54 -0.39
N GLY A 16 10.83 9.79 -1.44
CA GLY A 16 10.36 10.34 -2.71
C GLY A 16 9.36 9.44 -3.42
N ILE A 17 9.57 8.12 -3.41
CA ILE A 17 8.62 7.14 -3.98
C ILE A 17 7.28 7.21 -3.23
N PHE A 18 7.30 7.22 -1.89
CA PHE A 18 6.08 7.33 -1.09
C PHE A 18 5.36 8.66 -1.31
N LEU A 19 6.07 9.78 -1.33
CA LEU A 19 5.51 11.10 -1.58
C LEU A 19 4.90 11.20 -2.98
N ALA A 20 5.57 10.67 -4.00
CA ALA A 20 5.05 10.62 -5.36
C ALA A 20 3.78 9.78 -5.43
N ALA A 21 3.80 8.55 -4.90
CA ALA A 21 2.63 7.67 -4.87
C ALA A 21 1.44 8.33 -4.15
N TYR A 22 1.69 8.99 -3.02
CA TYR A 22 0.68 9.73 -2.26
C TYR A 22 0.12 10.91 -3.05
N TYR A 23 1.00 11.73 -3.65
CA TYR A 23 0.61 12.88 -4.46
C TYR A 23 -0.24 12.48 -5.67
N PHE A 24 0.17 11.44 -6.42
CA PHE A 24 -0.60 10.94 -7.56
C PHE A 24 -1.95 10.34 -7.15
N SER A 25 -2.00 9.65 -6.00
CA SER A 25 -3.26 9.12 -5.46
C SER A 25 -4.22 10.23 -5.06
N TYR A 26 -3.71 11.29 -4.42
CA TYR A 26 -4.49 12.50 -4.10
C TYR A 26 -4.99 13.19 -5.36
N LYS A 27 -4.11 13.41 -6.35
CA LYS A 27 -4.46 14.06 -7.61
C LYS A 27 -5.55 13.29 -8.38
N LYS A 28 -5.45 11.96 -8.43
CA LYS A 28 -6.49 11.10 -9.05
C LYS A 28 -7.87 11.32 -8.40
N ARG A 29 -7.93 11.38 -7.06
CA ARG A 29 -9.18 11.62 -6.34
C ARG A 29 -9.73 13.03 -6.61
N SER A 30 -8.88 14.05 -6.60
CA SER A 30 -9.31 15.43 -6.90
C SER A 30 -9.94 15.56 -8.28
N ILE A 31 -9.31 14.98 -9.31
CA ILE A 31 -9.82 15.02 -10.70
C ILE A 31 -11.22 14.40 -10.81
N VAL A 32 -11.45 13.30 -10.09
CA VAL A 32 -12.75 12.63 -10.05
C VAL A 32 -13.81 13.52 -9.41
N TYR A 33 -13.51 14.16 -8.29
CA TYR A 33 -14.44 15.08 -7.63
C TYR A 33 -14.75 16.30 -8.50
N ASP A 34 -13.75 16.86 -9.18
CA ASP A 34 -13.95 17.99 -10.09
C ASP A 34 -14.84 17.60 -11.28
N ALA A 35 -14.65 16.41 -11.84
CA ALA A 35 -15.50 15.89 -12.92
C ALA A 35 -16.96 15.69 -12.46
N ILE A 36 -17.18 15.16 -11.24
CA ILE A 36 -18.52 15.03 -10.65
C ILE A 36 -19.15 16.41 -10.46
N LYS A 37 -18.41 17.38 -9.93
CA LYS A 37 -18.90 18.74 -9.71
C LYS A 37 -19.34 19.40 -11.03
N VAL A 38 -18.52 19.30 -12.07
CA VAL A 38 -18.84 19.84 -13.41
C VAL A 38 -20.06 19.15 -14.03
N ALA A 39 -20.21 17.84 -13.82
CA ALA A 39 -21.39 17.12 -14.27
C ALA A 39 -22.67 17.64 -13.60
N ILE A 40 -22.66 17.81 -12.27
CA ILE A 40 -23.78 18.38 -11.51
C ILE A 40 -24.16 19.78 -12.02
N GLU A 41 -23.17 20.65 -12.22
CA GLU A 41 -23.39 22.03 -12.68
C GLU A 41 -24.00 22.11 -14.09
N LYS A 42 -23.68 21.15 -14.99
CA LYS A 42 -24.15 21.18 -16.38
C LYS A 42 -25.48 20.48 -16.63
N THR A 43 -25.75 19.35 -15.98
CA THR A 43 -26.95 18.55 -16.24
C THR A 43 -28.04 18.76 -15.18
N GLY A 44 -27.73 19.41 -14.05
CA GLY A 44 -28.65 19.63 -12.93
C GLY A 44 -29.09 18.35 -12.20
N GLN A 45 -28.73 17.19 -12.75
CA GLN A 45 -29.02 15.86 -12.24
C GLN A 45 -27.79 14.99 -12.53
N VAL A 46 -27.28 14.33 -11.50
CA VAL A 46 -26.32 13.24 -11.66
C VAL A 46 -26.95 12.02 -11.03
N ASP A 47 -26.93 10.91 -11.77
CA ASP A 47 -27.37 9.62 -11.27
C ASP A 47 -26.55 9.27 -10.01
N ALA A 48 -27.24 9.21 -8.86
CA ALA A 48 -26.62 8.91 -7.58
C ALA A 48 -25.92 7.55 -7.61
N ALA A 49 -26.43 6.59 -8.39
CA ALA A 49 -25.81 5.28 -8.57
C ALA A 49 -24.45 5.37 -9.30
N LEU A 50 -24.31 6.31 -10.24
CA LEU A 50 -23.04 6.55 -10.94
C LEU A 50 -22.01 7.23 -10.02
N VAL A 51 -22.44 8.19 -9.21
CA VAL A 51 -21.56 8.84 -8.21
C VAL A 51 -21.09 7.83 -7.19
N GLU A 52 -22.00 6.99 -6.68
CA GLU A 52 -21.67 5.92 -5.75
C GLU A 52 -20.73 4.90 -6.40
N ALA A 53 -20.96 4.50 -7.66
CA ALA A 53 -20.06 3.59 -8.38
C ALA A 53 -18.65 4.16 -8.63
N ILE A 54 -18.52 5.49 -8.73
CA ILE A 54 -17.24 6.19 -8.91
C ILE A 54 -16.52 6.37 -7.57
N ILE A 55 -17.25 6.68 -6.50
CA ILE A 55 -16.70 6.91 -5.15
C ILE A 55 -16.39 5.60 -4.44
N ARG A 56 -17.19 4.55 -4.66
CA ARG A 56 -16.98 3.23 -4.07
C ARG A 56 -15.77 2.58 -4.72
N ASP A 57 -14.62 2.73 -4.07
CA ASP A 57 -13.43 1.97 -4.39
C ASP A 57 -13.84 0.49 -4.36
N LYS A 58 -13.81 -0.18 -5.53
CA LYS A 58 -14.08 -1.62 -5.62
C LYS A 58 -12.93 -2.37 -4.96
N ILE A 59 -12.96 -2.45 -3.63
CA ILE A 59 -12.08 -3.33 -2.87
C ILE A 59 -12.53 -4.75 -3.22
N GLY A 60 -11.79 -5.40 -4.13
CA GLY A 60 -12.08 -6.77 -4.52
C GLY A 60 -12.09 -7.70 -3.31
N PRO A 61 -12.83 -8.82 -3.34
CA PRO A 61 -13.00 -9.72 -2.19
C PRO A 61 -11.69 -10.29 -1.63
N ASN A 62 -10.63 -10.30 -2.46
CA ASN A 62 -9.30 -10.80 -2.12
C ASN A 62 -8.26 -9.68 -1.99
N ALA A 63 -8.67 -8.42 -1.85
CA ALA A 63 -7.74 -7.28 -1.78
C ALA A 63 -6.81 -7.40 -0.56
N ASP A 64 -7.36 -7.75 0.60
CA ASP A 64 -6.57 -7.93 1.83
C ASP A 64 -5.67 -9.17 1.75
N LEU A 65 -6.19 -10.28 1.22
CA LEU A 65 -5.38 -11.49 1.00
C LEU A 65 -4.17 -11.21 0.11
N ARG A 66 -4.36 -10.47 -1.00
CA ARG A 66 -3.27 -10.12 -1.92
C ARG A 66 -2.21 -9.26 -1.23
N LYS A 67 -2.63 -8.23 -0.48
CA LYS A 67 -1.71 -7.37 0.28
C LYS A 67 -0.95 -8.17 1.34
N GLY A 68 -1.65 -9.04 2.05
CA GLY A 68 -1.06 -9.91 3.07
C GLY A 68 0.02 -10.83 2.51
N ILE A 69 -0.28 -11.53 1.42
CA ILE A 69 0.69 -12.43 0.76
C ILE A 69 1.91 -11.65 0.25
N LEU A 70 1.72 -10.47 -0.36
CA LEU A 70 2.83 -9.62 -0.81
C LEU A 70 3.75 -9.23 0.34
N LEU A 71 3.19 -8.84 1.49
CA LEU A 71 3.96 -8.43 2.65
C LEU A 71 4.72 -9.60 3.29
N ILE A 72 4.11 -10.79 3.36
CA ILE A 72 4.81 -12.01 3.79
C ILE A 72 5.97 -12.34 2.84
N ALA A 73 5.78 -12.20 1.53
CA ALA A 73 6.85 -12.43 0.57
C ALA A 73 8.02 -11.45 0.74
N VAL A 74 7.73 -10.17 1.01
CA VAL A 74 8.76 -9.17 1.32
C VAL A 74 9.49 -9.50 2.61
N ALA A 75 8.78 -9.92 3.66
CA ALA A 75 9.40 -10.36 4.91
C ALA A 75 10.34 -11.55 4.69
N ALA A 76 9.87 -12.57 3.96
CA ALA A 76 10.67 -13.74 3.61
C ALA A 76 11.93 -13.35 2.80
N ALA A 77 11.83 -12.39 1.89
CA ALA A 77 12.97 -11.90 1.12
C ALA A 77 14.05 -11.28 2.03
N PHE A 78 13.69 -10.51 3.05
CA PHE A 78 14.65 -9.97 4.02
C PHE A 78 15.31 -11.06 4.87
N VAL A 79 14.56 -12.10 5.26
CA VAL A 79 15.13 -13.26 5.97
C VAL A 79 16.15 -13.98 5.09
N ILE A 80 15.79 -14.28 3.84
CA ILE A 80 16.69 -14.93 2.86
C ILE A 80 17.94 -14.07 2.66
N LEU A 81 17.78 -12.76 2.48
CA LEU A 81 18.90 -11.83 2.33
C LEU A 81 19.87 -11.91 3.51
N GLY A 82 19.36 -12.01 4.74
CA GLY A 82 20.19 -12.14 5.94
C GLY A 82 21.05 -13.40 5.96
N TYR A 83 20.55 -14.51 5.40
CA TYR A 83 21.33 -15.74 5.26
C TYR A 83 22.30 -15.74 4.07
N THR A 84 22.09 -14.87 3.08
CA THR A 84 22.98 -14.79 1.92
C THR A 84 24.19 -13.87 2.11
N ILE A 85 24.15 -13.01 3.12
CA ILE A 85 25.28 -12.14 3.45
C ILE A 85 26.31 -12.97 4.24
N ASP A 86 27.58 -12.91 3.85
CA ASP A 86 28.70 -13.58 4.52
C ASP A 86 29.12 -12.83 5.81
N ASP A 87 28.13 -12.55 6.66
CA ASP A 87 28.27 -11.89 7.95
C ASP A 87 27.16 -12.40 8.89
N ALA A 88 27.56 -13.11 9.94
CA ALA A 88 26.62 -13.67 10.91
C ALA A 88 25.84 -12.59 11.68
N GLU A 89 26.37 -11.36 11.78
CA GLU A 89 25.70 -10.24 12.44
C GLU A 89 24.58 -9.65 11.57
N ALA A 90 24.52 -9.97 10.27
CA ALA A 90 23.50 -9.44 9.35
C ALA A 90 22.09 -10.02 9.62
N ILE A 91 22.00 -11.25 10.16
CA ILE A 91 20.72 -11.94 10.38
C ILE A 91 19.85 -11.16 11.37
N GLY A 92 20.42 -10.68 12.49
CA GLY A 92 19.65 -10.01 13.55
C GLY A 92 18.90 -8.76 13.05
N PRO A 93 19.60 -7.78 12.46
CA PRO A 93 18.98 -6.57 11.90
C PRO A 93 17.97 -6.89 10.78
N LEU A 94 18.29 -7.83 9.89
CA LEU A 94 17.40 -8.16 8.76
C LEU A 94 16.15 -8.91 9.20
N MET A 95 16.24 -9.75 10.23
CA MET A 95 15.07 -10.32 10.92
C MET A 95 14.22 -9.23 11.57
N GLY A 96 14.86 -8.22 12.17
CA GLY A 96 14.18 -7.03 12.70
C GLY A 96 13.39 -6.29 11.62
N VAL A 97 14.01 -6.00 10.48
CA VAL A 97 13.36 -5.35 9.32
C VAL A 97 12.26 -6.23 8.72
N ALA A 98 12.47 -7.54 8.61
CA ALA A 98 11.48 -8.50 8.11
C ALA A 98 10.22 -8.58 8.98
N SER A 99 10.35 -8.36 10.29
CA SER A 99 9.22 -8.46 11.23
C SER A 99 8.10 -7.47 10.92
N PHE A 100 8.42 -6.26 10.42
CA PHE A 100 7.44 -5.24 10.08
C PHE A 100 6.47 -5.69 8.97
N PRO A 101 6.92 -5.95 7.72
CA PRO A 101 6.03 -6.47 6.70
C PRO A 101 5.49 -7.85 7.07
N GLY A 102 6.24 -8.68 7.80
CA GLY A 102 5.79 -10.02 8.19
C GLY A 102 4.53 -9.98 9.05
N LEU A 103 4.55 -9.22 10.14
CA LEU A 103 3.40 -9.09 11.04
C LEU A 103 2.22 -8.39 10.37
N ILE A 104 2.46 -7.33 9.59
CA ILE A 104 1.39 -6.66 8.83
C ILE A 104 0.76 -7.63 7.82
N GLY A 105 1.58 -8.46 7.17
CA GLY A 105 1.13 -9.49 6.24
C GLY A 105 0.23 -10.53 6.91
N VAL A 106 0.63 -11.02 8.09
CA VAL A 106 -0.19 -11.92 8.91
C VAL A 106 -1.53 -11.28 9.26
N CYS A 107 -1.55 -10.01 9.67
CA CYS A 107 -2.78 -9.29 9.98
C CYS A 107 -3.73 -9.21 8.78
N TYR A 108 -3.23 -8.86 7.59
CA TYR A 108 -4.05 -8.82 6.38
C TYR A 108 -4.64 -10.19 6.00
N ILE A 109 -3.86 -11.26 6.15
CA ILE A 109 -4.34 -12.63 5.93
C ILE A 109 -5.40 -12.98 6.98
N ALA A 110 -5.16 -12.67 8.25
CA ALA A 110 -6.13 -12.91 9.32
C ALA A 110 -7.44 -12.15 9.08
N PHE A 111 -7.38 -10.87 8.71
CA PHE A 111 -8.56 -10.08 8.36
C PHE A 111 -9.32 -10.70 7.19
N HIS A 112 -8.65 -11.27 6.20
CA HIS A 112 -9.35 -11.92 5.09
C HIS A 112 -10.25 -13.10 5.52
N PHE A 113 -9.84 -13.85 6.56
CA PHE A 113 -10.59 -15.00 7.07
C PHE A 113 -11.57 -14.64 8.19
N PHE A 114 -11.22 -13.68 9.05
CA PHE A 114 -11.97 -13.38 10.27
C PHE A 114 -12.78 -12.08 10.21
N ALA A 115 -12.45 -11.13 9.32
CA ALA A 115 -13.23 -9.90 9.23
C ALA A 115 -14.57 -10.17 8.54
N PRO A 116 -15.69 -9.72 9.13
CA PRO A 116 -17.00 -9.78 8.48
C PRO A 116 -16.91 -9.04 7.14
N ARG A 117 -17.21 -9.72 6.04
CA ARG A 117 -17.35 -9.06 4.74
C ARG A 117 -18.66 -8.30 4.80
N GLU A 118 -18.61 -6.97 4.83
CA GLU A 118 -19.79 -6.18 4.55
C GLU A 118 -20.32 -6.65 3.19
N THR A 119 -21.56 -7.13 3.17
CA THR A 119 -22.20 -7.55 1.92
C THR A 119 -22.23 -6.32 1.03
N VAL A 120 -21.57 -6.42 -0.12
CA VAL A 120 -21.64 -5.43 -1.18
C VAL A 120 -23.07 -5.53 -1.74
N VAL A 121 -24.03 -4.93 -1.04
CA VAL A 121 -25.36 -4.62 -1.60
C VAL A 121 -25.17 -3.47 -2.59
#